data_AF-A0A0F9ACF3-F1
#
_entry.id   AF-A0A0F9ACF3-F1
#
_cell.length_a   1.000
_cell.length_b   1.000
_cell.length_c   1.000
_cell.angle_alpha   90.00
_cell.angle_beta   90.00
_cell.angle_gamma   90.00
#
_symmetry.space_group_name_H-M   'P 1'
#
loop_
_entity.id
_entity.type
_entity.pdbx_description
1 polymer ?
#
loop_
_entity_poly.entity_id
_entity_poly.type
_entity_poly.pdbx_seq_one_letter_code
_entity_poly.pdbx_strand_id
1 'polypeptide(L)' 'MNIKELIDEVERLKETKRKNRGGTLSNYCRIKLQGIKIAVEVMIPYTEINEEYELDKDWQKLKKILEVR' A
#
# COMPACT_ATOMS: atom_id res chain seq x y z
N MET A 1 12.72 -0.86 5.01
CA MET A 1 11.40 -1.48 4.81
C MET A 1 11.35 -2.01 3.39
N ASN A 2 11.21 -3.31 3.21
CA ASN A 2 11.05 -3.95 1.90
C ASN A 2 9.57 -3.98 1.49
N ILE A 3 9.29 -4.42 0.26
CA ILE A 3 7.93 -4.42 -0.29
C ILE A 3 6.97 -5.35 0.46
N LYS A 4 7.44 -6.47 1.00
CA LYS A 4 6.63 -7.42 1.76
C LYS A 4 6.20 -6.81 3.10
N GLU A 5 7.12 -6.16 3.79
CA GLU A 5 6.83 -5.40 5.02
C GLU A 5 5.82 -4.27 4.76
N LEU A 6 5.89 -3.62 3.59
CA LEU A 6 4.92 -2.59 3.20
C LEU A 6 3.54 -3.18 2.92
N ILE A 7 3.46 -4.34 2.27
CA ILE A 7 2.20 -5.07 2.05
C ILE A 7 1.55 -5.43 3.39
N ASP A 8 2.31 -6.01 4.32
CA ASP A 8 1.82 -6.40 5.64
C ASP A 8 1.31 -5.17 6.42
N GLU A 9 2.02 -4.04 6.34
CA GLU A 9 1.58 -2.79 6.97
C GLU A 9 0.28 -2.26 6.36
N VAL A 10 0.13 -2.31 5.03
CA VAL A 10 -1.10 -1.90 4.36
C VAL A 10 -2.28 -2.78 4.77
N GLU A 11 -2.10 -4.10 4.83
CA GLU A 11 -3.13 -5.03 5.28
C GLU A 11 -3.54 -4.75 6.74
N ARG A 12 -2.55 -4.54 7.63
CA ARG A 12 -2.78 -4.17 9.03
C ARG A 12 -3.56 -2.86 9.16
N LEU A 13 -3.20 -1.84 8.38
CA LEU A 13 -3.89 -0.54 8.38
C LEU A 13 -5.33 -0.67 7.88
N LYS A 14 -5.58 -1.48 6.83
CA LYS A 14 -6.93 -1.77 6.35
C LYS A 14 -7.76 -2.49 7.40
N GLU A 15 -7.19 -3.49 8.06
CA GLU A 15 -7.89 -4.23 9.10
C GLU A 15 -8.21 -3.34 10.31
N THR A 16 -7.25 -2.51 10.73
CA THR A 16 -7.40 -1.54 11.81
C THR A 16 -8.50 -0.53 11.47
N LYS A 17 -8.51 0.01 10.25
CA LYS A 17 -9.57 0.92 9.77
C LYS A 17 -10.94 0.23 9.75
N ARG A 18 -11.01 -1.05 9.38
CA ARG A 18 -12.27 -1.83 9.36
C ARG A 18 -12.80 -2.10 10.78
N LYS A 19 -11.92 -2.45 11.71
CA LYS A 19 -12.26 -2.70 13.13
C LYS A 19 -12.71 -1.43 13.84
N ASN A 20 -12.12 -0.28 13.49
CA ASN A 20 -12.42 1.01 14.09
C ASN A 20 -13.31 1.85 13.16
N ARG A 21 -14.63 1.72 13.32
CA ARG A 21 -15.62 2.48 12.54
C ARG A 21 -15.64 3.95 12.97
N GLY A 22 -14.82 4.77 12.31
CA GLY A 22 -14.74 6.22 12.54
C GLY A 22 -13.77 6.62 13.66
N GLY A 23 -13.67 7.93 13.90
CA GLY A 23 -12.78 8.50 14.90
C GLY A 23 -11.31 8.65 14.46
N THR A 24 -10.47 9.08 15.39
CA THR A 24 -9.07 9.46 15.16
C THR A 24 -8.25 8.33 14.55
N LEU A 25 -8.43 7.10 15.02
CA LEU A 25 -7.65 5.94 14.53
C LEU A 25 -8.04 5.55 13.10
N SER A 26 -9.33 5.61 12.78
CA SER A 26 -9.81 5.35 11.41
C SER A 26 -9.32 6.43 10.43
N ASN A 27 -9.33 7.70 10.85
CA ASN A 27 -8.79 8.82 10.08
C ASN A 27 -7.27 8.70 9.89
N TYR A 28 -6.53 8.31 10.93
CA TYR A 28 -5.09 8.03 10.84
C TYR A 28 -4.80 6.95 9.80
N CYS A 29 -5.49 5.80 9.87
CA CYS A 29 -5.34 4.74 8.88
C CYS A 29 -5.67 5.22 7.47
N ARG A 30 -6.71 6.04 7.30
CA ARG A 30 -7.07 6.63 5.99
C ARG A 30 -5.94 7.48 5.41
N ILE A 31 -5.39 8.40 6.20
CA ILE A 31 -4.31 9.31 5.78
C ILE A 31 -3.05 8.51 5.45
N LYS A 32 -2.68 7.53 6.30
CA LYS A 32 -1.51 6.68 6.06
C LYS A 32 -1.63 5.85 4.78
N LEU A 33 -2.78 5.22 4.55
CA LEU A 33 -3.05 4.45 3.33
C LEU A 33 -2.97 5.34 2.08
N GLN A 34 -3.48 6.57 2.16
CA GLN A 34 -3.39 7.53 1.05
C GLN A 34 -1.94 7.94 0.75
N GLY A 35 -1.14 8.21 1.79
CA GLY A 35 0.28 8.53 1.60
C GLY A 35 1.07 7.38 0.98
N ILE A 36 0.81 6.14 1.41
CA ILE A 36 1.42 4.94 0.81
C ILE A 36 1.02 4.81 -0.66
N LYS A 37 -0.27 5.02 -0.99
CA LYS A 37 -0.75 4.97 -2.37
C LYS A 37 0.01 5.95 -3.28
N ILE A 38 0.14 7.20 -2.86
CA ILE A 38 0.85 8.23 -3.64
C ILE A 38 2.33 7.83 -3.82
N ALA A 39 2.99 7.36 -2.76
CA ALA A 39 4.37 6.92 -2.85
C ALA A 39 4.56 5.75 -3.82
N VAL A 40 3.65 4.77 -3.80
CA VAL A 40 3.65 3.65 -4.75
C VAL A 40 3.48 4.17 -6.18
N GLU A 41 2.48 5.02 -6.43
CA GLU A 41 2.21 5.59 -7.76
C GLU A 41 3.41 6.33 -8.36
N VAL A 42 4.17 7.05 -7.54
CA VAL A 42 5.41 7.75 -7.96
C VAL A 42 6.56 6.79 -8.27
N MET A 43 6.60 5.62 -7.62
CA MET A 43 7.69 4.65 -7.80
C MET A 43 7.48 3.74 -9.02
N ILE A 44 6.25 3.58 -9.51
CA ILE A 44 5.88 2.73 -10.66
C ILE A 44 6.74 2.99 -11.91
N PRO A 45 6.97 4.25 -12.35
CA PRO A 45 7.73 4.52 -13.56
C PRO A 45 9.20 4.08 -13.43
N TYR A 46 9.76 4.09 -12.22
CA TYR A 46 11.14 3.67 -11.97
C TYR A 46 11.29 2.15 -11.93
N THR A 47 10.23 1.43 -11.55
CA THR A 47 10.21 -0.04 -11.55
C THR A 47 9.95 -0.62 -12.94
N GLU A 48 9.16 0.04 -13.78
CA GLU A 48 8.86 -0.40 -15.14
C GLU A 48 10.04 -0.22 -16.11
N ILE A 49 10.99 0.66 -15.81
CA ILE A 49 12.23 0.84 -16.61
C ILE A 49 13.26 -0.27 -16.32
N ASN A 50 13.12 -1.01 -15.21
CA ASN A 50 14.03 -2.07 -14.80
C ASN A 50 13.36 -3.44 -14.95
N GLU A 51 12.94 -3.81 -16.17
CA GLU A 51 12.19 -5.03 -16.55
C GLU A 51 12.87 -6.38 -16.25
N GLU A 52 13.87 -6.43 -15.37
CA GLU A 52 14.43 -7.69 -14.88
C GLU A 52 14.10 -7.89 -13.40
N TYR A 53 13.52 -9.06 -13.11
CA TYR A 53 13.31 -9.70 -11.80
C TYR A 53 11.96 -9.51 -11.10
N GLU A 54 11.58 -10.60 -10.42
CA GLU A 54 10.42 -10.96 -9.60
C GLU A 54 9.73 -9.89 -8.71
N LEU A 55 10.29 -8.67 -8.64
CA LEU A 55 9.71 -7.50 -7.96
C LEU A 55 8.29 -7.19 -8.45
N ASP A 56 7.95 -7.53 -9.69
CA ASP A 56 6.64 -7.26 -10.27
C ASP A 56 5.48 -7.87 -9.44
N LYS A 57 5.56 -9.12 -8.96
CA LYS A 57 4.40 -9.75 -8.28
C LYS A 57 4.00 -9.06 -6.97
N ASP A 58 4.98 -8.69 -6.15
CA ASP A 58 4.72 -8.00 -4.88
C ASP A 58 4.25 -6.56 -5.13
N TRP A 59 4.79 -5.87 -6.15
CA TRP A 59 4.33 -4.55 -6.57
C TRP A 59 2.89 -4.59 -7.11
N GLN A 60 2.56 -5.57 -7.95
CA GLN A 60 1.19 -5.79 -8.44
C GLN A 60 0.23 -6.12 -7.29
N LYS A 61 0.65 -6.96 -6.33
CA LYS A 61 -0.13 -7.25 -5.12
C LYS A 61 -0.40 -5.97 -4.33
N LEU A 62 0.63 -5.15 -4.10
CA LEU A 62 0.50 -3.89 -3.38
C LEU A 62 -0.43 -2.91 -4.10
N LYS A 63 -0.30 -2.72 -5.43
CA LYS A 63 -1.21 -1.92 -6.26
C LYS A 63 -2.65 -2.37 -6.07
N LYS A 64 -2.91 -3.67 -6.25
CA LYS A 64 -4.26 -4.26 -6.14
C LYS A 64 -4.86 -4.06 -4.75
N ILE A 65 -4.06 -4.21 -3.69
CA ILE A 65 -4.54 -3.96 -2.33
C ILE A 65 -4.86 -2.48 -2.15
N LEU A 66 -4.11 -1.54 -2.72
CA LEU A 66 -4.36 -0.10 -2.56
C LEU A 66 -5.52 0.45 -3.42
N GLU A 67 -5.94 -0.26 -4.48
CA GLU A 67 -7.05 0.15 -5.36
C GLU A 67 -8.45 -0.11 -4.77
N VAL A 68 -8.60 -1.10 -3.89
CA VAL A 68 -9.92 -1.44 -3.31
C VAL A 68 -10.37 -0.34 -2.34
N ARG A 69 -11.35 0.46 -2.79
CA ARG A 69 -12.03 1.58 -2.10
C ARG A 69 -12.79 1.12 -0.85
#